data_AF-A0A968P3V8-F1
#
_entry.id   AF-A0A968P3V8-F1
#
_cell.length_a   1.000
_cell.length_b   1.000
_cell.length_c   1.000
_cell.angle_alpha   90.00
_cell.angle_beta   90.00
_cell.angle_gamma   90.00
#
_symmetry.space_group_name_H-M   'P 1'
#
loop_
_entity.id
_entity.type
_entity.pdbx_description
1 polymer ?
#
loop_
_entity_poly.entity_id
_entity_poly.type
_entity_poly.pdbx_seq_one_letter_code
_entity_poly.pdbx_strand_id
1 'polypeptide(L)'
;MNLIHMAFFPPEEAADRISALIDSLSTKRIEVNMIRFSGPDLQHLDNRLLNLELVKQHLTEAVLFGSNCEILHAGDCLFRQAVLVQRGSYRPVTSANLEILRKVRQQFNKHPLVEGGEPKVLFEITMNSLAHEDGEVDDEDFLHRVDTLAALGQSVMVSNFRLFYQMKSFLRQYTDRAIGIVMGAALLPKMFDPNFYCELPGGILEGMSRLFDDKTRVFIFPFKDEKICATAGTFHPDPKLEHLYRHLIANGMIADILQCDDVDTSLHSADVRRMMEAHDPAWKTLVPPAVSRLIEERQLFGYRPK
;
A
#
# COMPACT_ATOMS: atom_id res chain seq x y z
N MET A 1 -30.69 -12.26 6.46
CA MET A 1 -31.70 -11.20 6.62
C MET A 1 -31.04 -10.12 7.45
N ASN A 2 -30.03 -9.41 6.90
CA ASN A 2 -29.07 -8.69 7.76
C ASN A 2 -29.00 -7.20 7.45
N LEU A 3 -29.02 -6.80 6.17
CA LEU A 3 -29.07 -5.38 5.77
C LEU A 3 -30.30 -4.65 6.33
N ILE A 4 -31.49 -5.28 6.19
CA ILE A 4 -32.73 -4.72 6.71
C ILE A 4 -32.68 -4.65 8.25
N HIS A 5 -32.20 -5.71 8.91
CA HIS A 5 -32.08 -5.72 10.37
C HIS A 5 -31.11 -4.64 10.88
N MET A 6 -29.93 -4.51 10.26
CA MET A 6 -28.95 -3.48 10.59
C MET A 6 -29.51 -2.07 10.41
N ALA A 7 -30.36 -1.84 9.40
CA ALA A 7 -30.99 -0.54 9.20
C ALA A 7 -31.95 -0.15 10.34
N PHE A 8 -32.61 -1.14 10.98
CA PHE A 8 -33.50 -0.90 12.11
C PHE A 8 -32.80 -0.95 13.48
N PHE A 9 -31.71 -1.72 13.58
CA PHE A 9 -30.96 -1.96 14.81
C PHE A 9 -29.46 -1.87 14.57
N PRO A 10 -28.92 -0.68 14.24
CA PRO A 10 -27.49 -0.52 14.00
C PRO A 10 -26.72 -0.60 15.33
N PRO A 11 -25.71 -1.47 15.45
CA PRO A 11 -24.75 -1.41 16.56
C PRO A 11 -24.07 -0.03 16.63
N GLU A 12 -23.53 0.34 17.79
CA GLU A 12 -22.81 1.61 17.96
C GLU A 12 -21.42 1.58 17.29
N GLU A 13 -20.70 0.46 17.46
CA GLU A 13 -19.34 0.30 16.96
C GLU A 13 -19.30 -0.20 15.50
N ALA A 14 -18.29 0.27 14.75
CA ALA A 14 -18.10 -0.13 13.36
C ALA A 14 -17.87 -1.64 13.21
N ALA A 15 -17.07 -2.23 14.09
CA ALA A 15 -16.74 -3.65 14.07
C ALA A 15 -18.00 -4.54 14.20
N ASP A 16 -18.87 -4.21 15.15
CA ASP A 16 -20.13 -4.92 15.40
C ASP A 16 -21.11 -4.79 14.23
N ARG A 17 -21.18 -3.60 13.59
CA ARG A 17 -22.01 -3.40 12.39
C ARG A 17 -21.60 -4.34 11.27
N ILE A 18 -20.31 -4.45 11.01
CA ILE A 18 -19.78 -5.33 9.95
C ILE A 18 -20.01 -6.81 10.30
N SER A 19 -19.78 -7.19 11.56
CA SER A 19 -20.03 -8.56 12.03
C SER A 19 -21.50 -8.94 11.87
N ALA A 20 -22.43 -8.07 12.28
CA ALA A 20 -23.87 -8.29 12.16
C ALA A 20 -24.34 -8.33 10.69
N LEU A 21 -23.71 -7.55 9.80
CA LEU A 21 -24.03 -7.54 8.38
C LEU A 21 -23.77 -8.90 7.73
N ILE A 22 -22.72 -9.60 8.18
CA ILE A 22 -22.22 -10.82 7.55
C ILE A 22 -22.64 -12.08 8.32
N ASP A 23 -23.30 -11.92 9.46
CA ASP A 23 -23.87 -13.04 10.21
C ASP A 23 -24.68 -13.99 9.29
N SER A 24 -24.40 -15.28 9.32
CA SER A 24 -25.04 -16.28 8.44
C SER A 24 -24.78 -16.12 6.92
N LEU A 25 -23.87 -15.25 6.47
CA LEU A 25 -23.32 -15.24 5.11
C LEU A 25 -22.00 -16.01 5.09
N SER A 26 -21.97 -17.16 4.41
CA SER A 26 -20.71 -17.87 4.20
C SER A 26 -19.84 -17.12 3.19
N THR A 27 -18.60 -16.81 3.56
CA THR A 27 -17.56 -16.23 2.67
C THR A 27 -17.27 -17.09 1.43
N LYS A 28 -17.70 -18.36 1.42
CA LYS A 28 -17.61 -19.24 0.24
C LYS A 28 -18.65 -18.96 -0.84
N ARG A 29 -19.69 -18.17 -0.55
CA ARG A 29 -20.82 -17.91 -1.47
C ARG A 29 -20.92 -16.46 -1.90
N ILE A 30 -20.56 -15.53 -1.03
CA ILE A 30 -20.64 -14.09 -1.27
C ILE A 30 -19.39 -13.45 -0.67
N GLU A 31 -18.72 -12.62 -1.45
CA GLU A 31 -17.60 -11.79 -1.01
C GLU A 31 -18.09 -10.34 -0.86
N VAL A 32 -17.75 -9.71 0.27
CA VAL A 32 -18.10 -8.31 0.54
C VAL A 32 -16.86 -7.44 0.38
N ASN A 33 -16.68 -6.90 -0.82
CA ASN A 33 -15.48 -6.12 -1.19
C ASN A 33 -15.59 -4.62 -0.96
N MET A 34 -16.80 -4.12 -0.69
CA MET A 34 -17.05 -2.71 -0.46
C MET A 34 -18.36 -2.53 0.28
N ILE A 35 -18.39 -1.61 1.24
CA ILE A 35 -19.62 -1.15 1.87
C ILE A 35 -19.73 0.38 1.75
N ARG A 36 -20.94 0.88 1.56
CA ARG A 36 -21.21 2.31 1.57
C ARG A 36 -22.57 2.59 2.19
N PHE A 37 -22.58 3.43 3.20
CA PHE A 37 -23.78 4.00 3.81
C PHE A 37 -23.96 5.45 3.35
N SER A 38 -25.19 5.80 3.02
CA SER A 38 -25.55 7.15 2.58
C SER A 38 -26.99 7.47 2.97
N GLY A 39 -27.23 8.69 3.43
CA GLY A 39 -28.55 9.19 3.81
C GLY A 39 -28.45 10.22 4.94
N PRO A 40 -29.50 11.03 5.18
CA PRO A 40 -29.50 12.05 6.23
C PRO A 40 -29.20 11.48 7.62
N ASP A 41 -29.75 10.33 7.95
CA ASP A 41 -29.59 9.69 9.27
C ASP A 41 -28.25 8.96 9.44
N LEU A 42 -27.47 8.79 8.37
CA LEU A 42 -26.24 7.99 8.34
C LEU A 42 -24.97 8.85 8.22
N GLN A 43 -25.08 10.18 8.32
CA GLN A 43 -23.94 11.10 8.17
C GLN A 43 -22.88 10.97 9.27
N HIS A 44 -23.25 10.39 10.42
CA HIS A 44 -22.35 10.12 11.53
C HIS A 44 -21.43 8.90 11.30
N LEU A 45 -21.67 8.13 10.23
CA LEU A 45 -20.88 6.95 9.88
C LEU A 45 -19.70 7.34 9.00
N ASP A 46 -18.49 7.02 9.44
CA ASP A 46 -17.32 7.08 8.57
C ASP A 46 -17.21 5.79 7.74
N ASN A 47 -17.58 5.90 6.46
CA ASN A 47 -17.46 4.79 5.50
C ASN A 47 -16.03 4.24 5.41
N ARG A 48 -15.01 5.03 5.74
CA ARG A 48 -13.62 4.58 5.69
C ARG A 48 -13.31 3.58 6.77
N LEU A 49 -13.74 3.86 8.00
CA LEU A 49 -13.60 2.94 9.12
C LEU A 49 -14.39 1.65 8.87
N LEU A 50 -15.60 1.76 8.32
CA LEU A 50 -16.41 0.58 7.97
C LEU A 50 -15.76 -0.31 6.91
N ASN A 51 -15.03 0.26 5.94
CA ASN A 51 -14.28 -0.53 4.97
C ASN A 51 -12.94 -1.03 5.52
N LEU A 52 -12.30 -0.31 6.45
CA LEU A 52 -11.15 -0.83 7.18
C LEU A 52 -11.53 -2.09 7.97
N GLU A 53 -12.71 -2.10 8.60
CA GLU A 53 -13.24 -3.26 9.33
C GLU A 53 -13.42 -4.50 8.44
N LEU A 54 -13.75 -4.33 7.16
CA LEU A 54 -13.78 -5.46 6.21
C LEU A 54 -12.42 -6.15 6.09
N VAL A 55 -11.33 -5.36 6.09
CA VAL A 55 -9.97 -5.89 6.01
C VAL A 55 -9.56 -6.48 7.36
N LYS A 56 -9.82 -5.78 8.48
CA LYS A 56 -9.54 -6.28 9.84
C LYS A 56 -10.18 -7.65 10.12
N GLN A 57 -11.42 -7.83 9.68
CA GLN A 57 -12.18 -9.07 9.90
C GLN A 57 -11.96 -10.12 8.80
N HIS A 58 -10.98 -9.90 7.90
CA HIS A 58 -10.65 -10.80 6.78
C HIS A 58 -11.83 -11.14 5.85
N LEU A 59 -12.75 -10.19 5.69
CA LEU A 59 -13.92 -10.30 4.82
C LEU A 59 -13.60 -9.94 3.37
N THR A 60 -12.58 -9.11 3.19
CA THR A 60 -11.92 -8.82 1.91
C THR A 60 -10.41 -8.69 2.13
N GLU A 61 -9.63 -8.95 1.09
CA GLU A 61 -8.17 -8.85 1.18
C GLU A 61 -7.67 -7.39 1.12
N ALA A 62 -8.41 -6.50 0.45
CA ALA A 62 -8.07 -5.09 0.34
C ALA A 62 -9.26 -4.20 0.01
N VAL A 63 -9.19 -2.93 0.47
CA VAL A 63 -10.14 -1.86 0.15
C VAL A 63 -9.41 -0.66 -0.44
N LEU A 64 -10.09 0.10 -1.30
CA LEU A 64 -9.51 1.24 -2.02
C LEU A 64 -10.21 2.55 -1.65
N PHE A 65 -9.40 3.59 -1.50
CA PHE A 65 -9.83 4.96 -1.24
C PHE A 65 -9.33 5.87 -2.36
N GLY A 66 -10.20 6.69 -2.89
CA GLY A 66 -9.86 7.68 -3.90
C GLY A 66 -9.20 8.92 -3.31
N SER A 67 -8.82 9.83 -4.19
CA SER A 67 -8.13 11.07 -3.81
C SER A 67 -9.01 12.02 -2.99
N ASN A 68 -10.32 11.83 -2.99
CA ASN A 68 -11.27 12.64 -2.22
C ASN A 68 -11.79 11.86 -1.01
N CYS A 69 -11.05 10.84 -0.56
CA CYS A 69 -11.42 9.95 0.54
C CYS A 69 -12.70 9.12 0.29
N GLU A 70 -13.16 9.03 -0.96
CA GLU A 70 -14.29 8.20 -1.35
C GLU A 70 -13.91 6.73 -1.45
N ILE A 71 -14.81 5.83 -1.08
CA ILE A 71 -14.57 4.38 -1.22
C ILE A 71 -14.65 4.01 -2.70
N LEU A 72 -13.63 3.34 -3.22
CA LEU A 72 -13.58 2.87 -4.60
C LEU A 72 -13.82 1.36 -4.68
N HIS A 73 -14.64 0.96 -5.66
CA HIS A 73 -14.76 -0.44 -6.02
C HIS A 73 -13.55 -0.84 -6.89
N ALA A 74 -12.82 -1.90 -6.50
CA ALA A 74 -11.60 -2.34 -7.18
C ALA A 74 -11.84 -2.64 -8.67
N GLY A 75 -12.95 -3.31 -9.00
CA GLY A 75 -13.32 -3.60 -10.38
C GLY A 75 -13.48 -2.34 -11.22
N ASP A 76 -14.15 -1.32 -10.70
CA ASP A 76 -14.46 -0.12 -11.47
C ASP A 76 -13.21 0.72 -11.74
N CYS A 77 -12.32 0.82 -10.73
CA CYS A 77 -11.15 1.67 -10.82
C CYS A 77 -9.93 1.02 -11.49
N LEU A 78 -9.84 -0.32 -11.52
CA LEU A 78 -8.70 -1.04 -12.09
C LEU A 78 -9.00 -1.66 -13.46
N PHE A 79 -10.26 -1.79 -13.86
CA PHE A 79 -10.61 -2.45 -15.13
C PHE A 79 -9.87 -1.85 -16.33
N ARG A 80 -9.08 -2.71 -16.99
CA ARG A 80 -8.23 -2.35 -18.14
C ARG A 80 -7.25 -1.20 -17.89
N GLN A 81 -6.91 -0.93 -16.63
CA GLN A 81 -5.90 0.05 -16.26
C GLN A 81 -4.55 -0.63 -16.03
N ALA A 82 -3.48 -0.05 -16.57
CA ALA A 82 -2.16 -0.32 -16.03
C ALA A 82 -2.11 0.20 -14.59
N VAL A 83 -1.46 -0.50 -13.68
CA VAL A 83 -1.45 -0.15 -12.24
C VAL A 83 -0.01 0.01 -11.79
N LEU A 84 0.27 1.05 -11.01
CA LEU A 84 1.55 1.27 -10.35
C LEU A 84 1.31 1.35 -8.85
N VAL A 85 1.87 0.40 -8.09
CA VAL A 85 1.67 0.35 -6.64
C VAL A 85 2.97 0.68 -5.92
N GLN A 86 2.93 1.66 -5.03
CA GLN A 86 4.00 1.93 -4.08
C GLN A 86 3.51 1.50 -2.70
N ARG A 87 4.23 0.56 -2.06
CA ARG A 87 3.92 0.11 -0.69
C ARG A 87 4.74 0.91 0.32
N GLY A 88 4.12 1.36 1.40
CA GLY A 88 4.82 2.11 2.45
C GLY A 88 3.98 2.28 3.72
N SER A 89 4.64 2.79 4.78
CA SER A 89 3.95 3.12 6.03
C SER A 89 3.18 4.44 5.93
N TYR A 90 3.73 5.43 5.22
CA TYR A 90 3.15 6.77 5.03
C TYR A 90 2.73 7.47 6.32
N ARG A 91 3.54 7.33 7.38
CA ARG A 91 3.29 7.88 8.72
C ARG A 91 4.32 8.96 9.13
N PRO A 92 4.28 10.19 8.58
CA PRO A 92 3.49 10.64 7.43
C PRO A 92 4.15 10.26 6.09
N VAL A 93 3.45 10.50 4.97
CA VAL A 93 4.05 10.47 3.62
C VAL A 93 5.12 11.58 3.48
N THR A 94 6.27 11.24 2.90
CA THR A 94 7.41 12.15 2.75
C THR A 94 7.59 12.65 1.32
N SER A 95 8.36 13.73 1.15
CA SER A 95 8.74 14.24 -0.17
C SER A 95 9.55 13.21 -0.97
N ALA A 96 10.36 12.38 -0.30
CA ALA A 96 11.09 11.29 -0.93
C ALA A 96 10.16 10.24 -1.54
N ASN A 97 9.03 9.91 -0.88
CA ASN A 97 8.05 8.99 -1.46
C ASN A 97 7.51 9.49 -2.81
N LEU A 98 7.20 10.78 -2.91
CA LEU A 98 6.68 11.40 -4.14
C LEU A 98 7.74 11.49 -5.23
N GLU A 99 8.99 11.78 -4.87
CA GLU A 99 10.08 11.84 -5.82
C GLU A 99 10.37 10.47 -6.43
N ILE A 100 10.38 9.41 -5.60
CA ILE A 100 10.45 8.02 -6.06
C ILE A 100 9.31 7.74 -7.03
N LEU A 101 8.05 7.99 -6.64
CA LEU A 101 6.90 7.76 -7.50
C LEU A 101 7.04 8.47 -8.86
N ARG A 102 7.43 9.75 -8.84
CA ARG A 102 7.59 10.56 -10.05
C ARG A 102 8.58 9.91 -11.01
N LYS A 103 9.72 9.44 -10.49
CA LYS A 103 10.76 8.76 -11.29
C LYS A 103 10.27 7.41 -11.82
N VAL A 104 9.62 6.59 -10.98
CA VAL A 104 9.08 5.31 -11.43
C VAL A 104 8.05 5.50 -12.53
N ARG A 105 7.12 6.44 -12.34
CA ARG A 105 6.07 6.74 -13.32
C ARG A 105 6.67 7.16 -14.66
N GLN A 106 7.73 7.98 -14.66
CA GLN A 106 8.44 8.35 -15.89
C GLN A 106 9.06 7.15 -16.62
N GLN A 107 9.60 6.18 -15.89
CA GLN A 107 10.16 4.95 -16.47
C GLN A 107 9.06 3.99 -16.94
N PHE A 108 8.02 3.79 -16.13
CA PHE A 108 6.94 2.87 -16.41
C PHE A 108 6.08 3.33 -17.58
N ASN A 109 5.77 4.64 -17.70
CA ASN A 109 5.03 5.19 -18.83
C ASN A 109 5.75 5.00 -20.19
N LYS A 110 7.08 4.85 -20.18
CA LYS A 110 7.87 4.56 -21.38
C LYS A 110 7.92 3.06 -21.68
N HIS A 111 7.48 2.21 -20.76
CA HIS A 111 7.54 0.76 -20.92
C HIS A 111 6.48 0.31 -21.95
N PRO A 112 6.83 -0.55 -22.93
CA PRO A 112 5.89 -0.98 -23.98
C PRO A 112 4.58 -1.58 -23.45
N LEU A 113 4.63 -2.23 -22.29
CA LEU A 113 3.48 -2.83 -21.61
C LEU A 113 2.39 -1.83 -21.18
N VAL A 114 2.73 -0.55 -21.03
CA VAL A 114 1.77 0.49 -20.61
C VAL A 114 0.98 1.03 -21.80
N GLU A 115 1.37 0.70 -23.04
CA GLU A 115 0.65 1.04 -24.28
C GLU A 115 0.34 2.55 -24.40
N GLY A 116 1.20 3.41 -23.84
CA GLY A 116 1.04 4.87 -23.85
C GLY A 116 -0.04 5.42 -22.92
N GLY A 117 -0.71 4.58 -22.11
CA GLY A 117 -1.65 5.01 -21.08
C GLY A 117 -0.97 5.61 -19.84
N GLU A 118 -1.73 6.33 -19.02
CA GLU A 118 -1.28 6.67 -17.68
C GLU A 118 -1.71 5.58 -16.69
N PRO A 119 -0.78 5.01 -15.89
CA PRO A 119 -1.12 3.98 -14.94
C PRO A 119 -1.90 4.57 -13.75
N LYS A 120 -2.88 3.82 -13.25
CA LYS A 120 -3.53 4.08 -11.97
C LYS A 120 -2.50 3.87 -10.86
N VAL A 121 -2.16 4.96 -10.16
CA VAL A 121 -1.26 4.90 -9.00
C VAL A 121 -2.05 4.53 -7.76
N LEU A 122 -1.54 3.56 -6.99
CA LEU A 122 -2.05 3.19 -5.68
C LEU A 122 -0.92 3.26 -4.65
N PHE A 123 -1.17 3.95 -3.55
CA PHE A 123 -0.33 3.89 -2.35
C PHE A 123 -0.87 2.80 -1.45
N GLU A 124 -0.11 1.71 -1.27
CA GLU A 124 -0.52 0.60 -0.44
C GLU A 124 -0.02 0.77 1.00
N ILE A 125 -0.94 0.67 1.95
CA ILE A 125 -0.69 0.54 3.38
C ILE A 125 -1.15 -0.86 3.79
N THR A 126 -0.24 -1.67 4.33
CA THR A 126 -0.64 -3.01 4.84
C THR A 126 -1.17 -2.90 6.26
N MET A 127 -2.08 -3.79 6.65
CA MET A 127 -2.58 -3.89 8.04
C MET A 127 -1.42 -4.08 9.03
N ASN A 128 -0.40 -4.87 8.67
CA ASN A 128 0.81 -5.03 9.48
C ASN A 128 1.56 -3.71 9.72
N SER A 129 1.42 -2.71 8.85
CA SER A 129 2.04 -1.38 9.04
C SER A 129 1.16 -0.42 9.84
N LEU A 130 -0.13 -0.74 10.00
CA LEU A 130 -1.11 -0.01 10.81
C LEU A 130 -1.20 -0.56 12.24
N ALA A 131 -0.87 -1.82 12.43
CA ALA A 131 -0.88 -2.47 13.73
C ALA A 131 0.26 -1.97 14.65
N HIS A 132 -0.06 -1.79 15.93
CA HIS A 132 0.92 -1.63 17.02
C HIS A 132 1.60 -2.96 17.34
N GLU A 133 2.54 -2.96 18.30
CA GLU A 133 3.30 -4.17 18.69
C GLU A 133 2.42 -5.29 19.26
N ASP A 134 1.24 -4.96 19.77
CA ASP A 134 0.22 -5.88 20.27
C ASP A 134 -0.71 -6.44 19.17
N GLY A 135 -0.58 -5.95 17.93
CA GLY A 135 -1.41 -6.33 16.81
C GLY A 135 -2.68 -5.49 16.63
N GLU A 136 -2.98 -4.55 17.53
CA GLU A 136 -4.15 -3.68 17.40
C GLU A 136 -3.91 -2.57 16.38
N VAL A 137 -4.92 -2.35 15.53
CA VAL A 137 -4.87 -1.36 14.46
C VAL A 137 -5.39 -0.03 14.99
N ASP A 138 -4.60 1.01 14.79
CA ASP A 138 -4.95 2.39 15.17
C ASP A 138 -5.80 3.04 14.09
N ASP A 139 -7.10 3.14 14.35
CA ASP A 139 -8.07 3.72 13.42
C ASP A 139 -7.80 5.20 13.13
N GLU A 140 -7.34 5.95 14.13
CA GLU A 140 -7.01 7.37 13.99
C GLU A 140 -5.75 7.53 13.12
N ASP A 141 -4.73 6.73 13.38
CA ASP A 141 -3.50 6.73 12.58
C ASP A 141 -3.77 6.30 11.12
N PHE A 142 -4.65 5.33 10.90
CA PHE A 142 -5.14 4.99 9.56
C PHE A 142 -5.75 6.21 8.85
N LEU A 143 -6.68 6.90 9.51
CA LEU A 143 -7.35 8.08 8.94
C LEU A 143 -6.32 9.18 8.61
N HIS A 144 -5.33 9.41 9.48
CA HIS A 144 -4.27 10.39 9.24
C HIS A 144 -3.44 10.08 7.98
N ARG A 145 -3.10 8.79 7.77
CA ARG A 145 -2.34 8.35 6.58
C ARG A 145 -3.18 8.50 5.31
N VAL A 146 -4.46 8.13 5.34
CA VAL A 146 -5.37 8.31 4.20
C VAL A 146 -5.57 9.78 3.87
N ASP A 147 -5.84 10.61 4.87
CA ASP A 147 -6.09 12.06 4.69
C ASP A 147 -4.87 12.77 4.09
N THR A 148 -3.65 12.44 4.54
CA THR A 148 -2.43 13.05 3.99
C THR A 148 -2.14 12.62 2.56
N LEU A 149 -2.42 11.38 2.18
CA LEU A 149 -2.29 10.91 0.79
C LEU A 149 -3.39 11.50 -0.11
N ALA A 150 -4.63 11.58 0.38
CA ALA A 150 -5.75 12.20 -0.33
C ALA A 150 -5.50 13.70 -0.58
N ALA A 151 -4.95 14.42 0.39
CA ALA A 151 -4.55 15.83 0.22
C ALA A 151 -3.49 16.04 -0.88
N LEU A 152 -2.78 14.98 -1.29
CA LEU A 152 -1.83 14.96 -2.41
C LEU A 152 -2.43 14.44 -3.71
N GLY A 153 -3.75 14.21 -3.75
CA GLY A 153 -4.45 13.65 -4.89
C GLY A 153 -4.19 12.16 -5.13
N GLN A 154 -3.68 11.43 -4.13
CA GLN A 154 -3.31 10.02 -4.28
C GLN A 154 -4.43 9.09 -3.87
N SER A 155 -4.60 7.98 -4.60
CA SER A 155 -5.47 6.88 -4.18
C SER A 155 -4.72 5.93 -3.26
N VAL A 156 -5.41 5.40 -2.24
CA VAL A 156 -4.84 4.53 -1.22
C VAL A 156 -5.48 3.16 -1.31
N MET A 157 -4.67 2.11 -1.14
CA MET A 157 -5.14 0.74 -0.96
C MET A 157 -4.74 0.29 0.45
N VAL A 158 -5.68 -0.22 1.23
CA VAL A 158 -5.38 -0.88 2.51
C VAL A 158 -5.55 -2.38 2.35
N SER A 159 -4.58 -3.17 2.79
CA SER A 159 -4.54 -4.60 2.47
C SER A 159 -3.99 -5.48 3.59
N ASN A 160 -4.35 -6.77 3.54
CA ASN A 160 -3.74 -7.84 4.35
C ASN A 160 -2.55 -8.53 3.66
N PHE A 161 -2.01 -7.96 2.57
CA PHE A 161 -1.00 -8.63 1.76
C PHE A 161 0.38 -8.62 2.42
N ARG A 162 0.75 -9.72 3.07
CA ARG A 162 2.12 -9.93 3.58
C ARG A 162 3.15 -9.97 2.47
N LEU A 163 2.84 -10.65 1.35
CA LEU A 163 3.78 -10.88 0.26
C LEU A 163 3.29 -10.23 -1.03
N PHE A 164 4.24 -9.72 -1.83
CA PHE A 164 3.92 -9.01 -3.07
C PHE A 164 3.15 -9.87 -4.08
N TYR A 165 3.33 -11.20 -4.09
CA TYR A 165 2.54 -12.07 -4.98
C TYR A 165 1.05 -12.06 -4.63
N GLN A 166 0.68 -11.88 -3.36
CA GLN A 166 -0.72 -11.82 -2.93
C GLN A 166 -1.35 -10.55 -3.48
N MET A 167 -0.68 -9.41 -3.29
CA MET A 167 -1.08 -8.13 -3.87
C MET A 167 -1.20 -8.21 -5.40
N LYS A 168 -0.18 -8.76 -6.08
CA LYS A 168 -0.22 -8.94 -7.54
C LYS A 168 -1.40 -9.82 -7.95
N SER A 169 -1.64 -10.93 -7.25
CA SER A 169 -2.74 -11.85 -7.53
C SER A 169 -4.10 -11.16 -7.39
N PHE A 170 -4.30 -10.37 -6.33
CA PHE A 170 -5.49 -9.54 -6.14
C PHE A 170 -5.69 -8.54 -7.30
N LEU A 171 -4.68 -7.74 -7.62
CA LEU A 171 -4.78 -6.74 -8.71
C LEU A 171 -5.10 -7.41 -10.06
N ARG A 172 -4.51 -8.58 -10.32
CA ARG A 172 -4.71 -9.33 -11.57
C ARG A 172 -6.14 -9.89 -11.71
N GLN A 173 -6.93 -9.96 -10.64
CA GLN A 173 -8.37 -10.26 -10.72
C GLN A 173 -9.18 -9.14 -11.40
N TYR A 174 -8.68 -7.90 -11.33
CA TYR A 174 -9.41 -6.71 -11.81
C TYR A 174 -8.81 -6.09 -13.08
N THR A 175 -7.55 -6.37 -13.40
CA THR A 175 -6.91 -5.88 -14.63
C THR A 175 -6.02 -6.92 -15.29
N ASP A 176 -5.99 -6.93 -16.62
CA ASP A 176 -5.11 -7.72 -17.47
C ASP A 176 -3.94 -6.90 -18.05
N ARG A 177 -3.81 -5.62 -17.65
CA ARG A 177 -2.76 -4.70 -18.10
C ARG A 177 -1.50 -4.76 -17.23
N ALA A 178 -0.52 -3.91 -17.55
CA ALA A 178 0.76 -3.88 -16.85
C ALA A 178 0.60 -3.58 -15.35
N ILE A 179 1.37 -4.27 -14.52
CA ILE A 179 1.45 -4.01 -13.07
C ILE A 179 2.90 -3.62 -12.74
N GLY A 180 3.10 -2.41 -12.25
CA GLY A 180 4.36 -1.95 -11.66
C GLY A 180 4.28 -2.01 -10.14
N ILE A 181 5.29 -2.58 -9.49
CA ILE A 181 5.41 -2.63 -8.03
C ILE A 181 6.68 -1.88 -7.63
N VAL A 182 6.56 -0.92 -6.73
CA VAL A 182 7.68 -0.11 -6.25
C VAL A 182 8.08 -0.54 -4.85
N MET A 183 9.34 -0.93 -4.68
CA MET A 183 9.89 -1.36 -3.40
C MET A 183 11.34 -0.90 -3.23
N GLY A 184 11.77 -0.76 -1.97
CA GLY A 184 13.16 -0.41 -1.66
C GLY A 184 14.08 -1.63 -1.72
N ALA A 185 15.35 -1.42 -2.09
CA ALA A 185 16.35 -2.48 -2.16
C ALA A 185 16.52 -3.24 -0.82
N ALA A 186 16.28 -2.58 0.31
CA ALA A 186 16.31 -3.19 1.65
C ALA A 186 15.30 -4.35 1.82
N LEU A 187 14.28 -4.45 0.96
CA LEU A 187 13.29 -5.53 0.98
C LEU A 187 13.67 -6.72 0.07
N LEU A 188 14.69 -6.60 -0.78
CA LEU A 188 15.13 -7.69 -1.65
C LEU A 188 15.55 -8.95 -0.87
N PRO A 189 16.34 -8.87 0.23
CA PRO A 189 16.67 -10.05 1.02
C PRO A 189 15.44 -10.79 1.54
N LYS A 190 14.43 -10.04 2.02
CA LYS A 190 13.16 -10.61 2.51
C LYS A 190 12.34 -11.22 1.38
N MET A 191 12.29 -10.57 0.21
CA MET A 191 11.58 -11.09 -0.96
C MET A 191 12.16 -12.43 -1.43
N PHE A 192 13.47 -12.61 -1.31
CA PHE A 192 14.19 -13.84 -1.70
C PHE A 192 14.44 -14.82 -0.54
N ASP A 193 13.85 -14.62 0.64
CA ASP A 193 13.98 -15.56 1.76
C ASP A 193 12.93 -16.70 1.63
N PRO A 194 13.35 -17.96 1.44
CA PRO A 194 12.44 -19.10 1.29
C PRO A 194 11.50 -19.33 2.48
N ASN A 195 11.85 -18.86 3.68
CA ASN A 195 11.04 -19.06 4.88
C ASN A 195 9.67 -18.38 4.79
N PHE A 196 9.55 -17.30 4.01
CA PHE A 196 8.26 -16.65 3.79
C PHE A 196 7.31 -17.44 2.89
N TYR A 197 7.79 -18.49 2.21
CA TYR A 197 7.02 -19.24 1.23
C TYR A 197 6.79 -20.70 1.65
N CYS A 198 7.05 -21.06 2.91
CA CYS A 198 6.92 -22.43 3.41
C CYS A 198 5.49 -23.00 3.34
N GLU A 199 4.47 -22.13 3.32
CA GLU A 199 3.07 -22.52 3.18
C GLU A 199 2.66 -22.83 1.73
N LEU A 200 3.50 -22.49 0.75
CA LEU A 200 3.27 -22.81 -0.66
C LEU A 200 3.86 -24.19 -0.98
N PRO A 201 3.10 -25.10 -1.62
CA PRO A 201 3.60 -26.42 -2.02
C PRO A 201 4.91 -26.38 -2.84
N GLY A 202 5.06 -25.39 -3.73
CA GLY A 202 6.27 -25.15 -4.52
C GLY A 202 7.23 -24.13 -3.91
N GLY A 203 7.03 -23.74 -2.66
CA GLY A 203 7.89 -22.82 -1.93
C GLY A 203 8.11 -21.49 -2.63
N ILE A 204 9.34 -20.98 -2.55
CA ILE A 204 9.72 -19.70 -3.16
C ILE A 204 9.56 -19.67 -4.68
N LEU A 205 9.75 -20.80 -5.38
CA LEU A 205 9.56 -20.84 -6.83
C LEU A 205 8.11 -20.61 -7.21
N GLU A 206 7.17 -21.17 -6.44
CA GLU A 206 5.76 -20.89 -6.59
C GLU A 206 5.44 -19.42 -6.27
N GLY A 207 5.98 -18.87 -5.18
CA GLY A 207 5.81 -17.45 -4.84
C GLY A 207 6.29 -16.51 -5.95
N MET A 208 7.47 -16.79 -6.50
CA MET A 208 8.10 -15.99 -7.56
C MET A 208 7.34 -16.12 -8.89
N SER A 209 6.88 -17.31 -9.25
CA SER A 209 6.06 -17.50 -10.47
C SER A 209 4.67 -16.89 -10.37
N ARG A 210 4.09 -16.80 -9.16
CA ARG A 210 2.84 -16.06 -8.93
C ARG A 210 3.07 -14.55 -9.08
N LEU A 211 4.18 -14.02 -8.57
CA LEU A 211 4.53 -12.59 -8.63
C LEU A 211 4.92 -12.14 -10.05
N PHE A 212 5.84 -12.86 -10.69
CA PHE A 212 6.43 -12.45 -11.96
C PHE A 212 5.73 -13.13 -13.14
N ASP A 213 5.11 -12.32 -13.98
CA ASP A 213 4.60 -12.68 -15.30
C ASP A 213 5.14 -11.69 -16.37
N ASP A 214 4.78 -11.89 -17.62
CA ASP A 214 5.21 -11.05 -18.74
C ASP A 214 4.80 -9.57 -18.58
N LYS A 215 3.74 -9.29 -17.80
CA LYS A 215 3.13 -7.97 -17.60
C LYS A 215 3.41 -7.33 -16.23
N THR A 216 4.17 -8.00 -15.37
CA THR A 216 4.54 -7.48 -14.04
C THR A 216 5.98 -7.00 -14.01
N ARG A 217 6.21 -5.82 -13.44
CA ARG A 217 7.54 -5.24 -13.25
C ARG A 217 7.71 -4.81 -11.80
N VAL A 218 8.82 -5.18 -11.18
CA VAL A 218 9.22 -4.74 -9.85
C VAL A 218 10.34 -3.73 -10.00
N PHE A 219 10.07 -2.53 -9.55
CA PHE A 219 10.95 -1.38 -9.64
C PHE A 219 11.61 -1.15 -8.28
N ILE A 220 12.94 -1.17 -8.27
CA ILE A 220 13.76 -1.05 -7.07
C ILE A 220 14.29 0.38 -6.96
N PHE A 221 13.96 1.05 -5.85
CA PHE A 221 14.66 2.28 -5.44
C PHE A 221 15.77 1.93 -4.45
N PRO A 222 16.87 2.70 -4.45
CA PRO A 222 18.06 2.38 -3.67
C PRO A 222 17.76 2.46 -2.17
N PHE A 223 18.51 1.69 -1.40
CA PHE A 223 18.67 1.91 0.02
C PHE A 223 20.10 2.39 0.25
N LYS A 224 20.25 3.57 0.84
CA LYS A 224 21.56 4.16 1.15
C LYS A 224 21.68 4.43 2.65
N ASP A 225 22.75 3.93 3.23
CA ASP A 225 23.26 4.30 4.55
C ASP A 225 24.75 4.69 4.41
N GLU A 226 25.39 5.16 5.49
CA GLU A 226 26.79 5.65 5.49
C GLU A 226 27.79 4.65 4.88
N LYS A 227 27.49 3.34 4.94
CA LYS A 227 28.40 2.26 4.54
C LYS A 227 27.97 1.50 3.29
N ILE A 228 26.68 1.54 2.94
CA ILE A 228 26.10 0.63 1.95
C ILE A 228 25.16 1.41 1.04
N CYS A 229 25.36 1.23 -0.26
CA CYS A 229 24.43 1.58 -1.31
C CYS A 229 23.90 0.27 -1.90
N ALA A 230 22.65 -0.05 -1.61
CA ALA A 230 21.97 -1.24 -2.11
C ALA A 230 20.99 -0.87 -3.23
N THR A 231 21.13 -1.53 -4.37
CA THR A 231 20.25 -1.51 -5.54
C THR A 231 19.93 -2.95 -5.95
N ALA A 232 19.12 -3.15 -6.99
CA ALA A 232 18.96 -4.45 -7.62
C ALA A 232 20.30 -4.96 -8.16
N GLY A 233 21.11 -4.10 -8.78
CA GLY A 233 22.42 -4.48 -9.31
C GLY A 233 23.44 -4.96 -8.24
N THR A 234 23.35 -4.49 -6.99
CA THR A 234 24.28 -4.88 -5.93
C THR A 234 23.79 -6.02 -5.05
N PHE A 235 22.50 -6.35 -5.11
CA PHE A 235 21.93 -7.42 -4.30
C PHE A 235 22.33 -8.79 -4.84
N HIS A 236 22.81 -9.66 -3.95
CA HIS A 236 23.13 -11.04 -4.25
C HIS A 236 22.28 -11.93 -3.34
N PRO A 237 21.35 -12.74 -3.89
CA PRO A 237 20.54 -13.66 -3.09
C PRO A 237 21.38 -14.87 -2.63
N ASP A 238 20.77 -15.79 -1.90
CA ASP A 238 21.37 -17.09 -1.62
C ASP A 238 21.84 -17.77 -2.92
N PRO A 239 23.02 -18.43 -2.96
CA PRO A 239 23.55 -19.07 -4.17
C PRO A 239 22.57 -20.00 -4.89
N LYS A 240 21.61 -20.61 -4.18
CA LYS A 240 20.57 -21.47 -4.77
C LYS A 240 19.55 -20.69 -5.61
N LEU A 241 19.37 -19.40 -5.36
CA LEU A 241 18.41 -18.51 -6.02
C LEU A 241 19.07 -17.55 -7.02
N GLU A 242 20.39 -17.55 -7.08
CA GLU A 242 21.20 -16.69 -7.95
C GLU A 242 20.76 -16.74 -9.42
N HIS A 243 20.54 -17.94 -9.98
CA HIS A 243 20.09 -18.08 -11.36
C HIS A 243 18.66 -17.57 -11.60
N LEU A 244 17.77 -17.72 -10.62
CA LEU A 244 16.43 -17.17 -10.67
C LEU A 244 16.48 -15.65 -10.68
N TYR A 245 17.24 -15.05 -9.77
CA TYR A 245 17.37 -13.59 -9.70
C TYR A 245 17.95 -13.01 -10.98
N ARG A 246 19.02 -13.62 -11.50
CA ARG A 246 19.62 -13.21 -12.77
C ARG A 246 18.65 -13.30 -13.94
N HIS A 247 17.81 -14.33 -13.98
CA HIS A 247 16.75 -14.44 -14.99
C HIS A 247 15.76 -13.27 -14.87
N LEU A 248 15.30 -12.93 -13.66
CA LEU A 248 14.36 -11.82 -13.45
C LEU A 248 14.97 -10.47 -13.85
N ILE A 249 16.24 -10.22 -13.52
CA ILE A 249 16.95 -8.99 -13.91
C ILE A 249 17.18 -8.94 -15.43
N ALA A 250 17.68 -10.02 -16.03
CA ALA A 250 18.00 -10.07 -17.47
C ALA A 250 16.76 -9.88 -18.36
N ASN A 251 15.58 -10.27 -17.87
CA ASN A 251 14.30 -10.07 -18.57
C ASN A 251 13.62 -8.74 -18.18
N GLY A 252 14.29 -7.90 -17.39
CA GLY A 252 13.77 -6.61 -16.92
C GLY A 252 12.56 -6.73 -15.98
N MET A 253 12.28 -7.93 -15.43
CA MET A 253 11.19 -8.14 -14.48
C MET A 253 11.47 -7.47 -13.14
N ILE A 254 12.75 -7.40 -12.75
CA ILE A 254 13.25 -6.54 -11.68
C ILE A 254 14.16 -5.50 -12.34
N ALA A 255 13.96 -4.22 -12.02
CA ALA A 255 14.76 -3.14 -12.58
C ALA A 255 15.04 -2.05 -11.55
N ASP A 256 16.25 -1.51 -11.55
CA ASP A 256 16.57 -0.29 -10.83
C ASP A 256 15.88 0.92 -11.47
N ILE A 257 15.46 1.86 -10.62
CA ILE A 257 14.84 3.13 -11.01
C ILE A 257 15.82 4.28 -10.85
N LEU A 258 16.62 4.19 -9.78
CA LEU A 258 17.44 5.26 -9.25
C LEU A 258 18.76 4.69 -8.78
N GLN A 259 19.81 5.47 -8.92
CA GLN A 259 21.08 5.28 -8.25
C GLN A 259 21.03 5.92 -6.87
N CYS A 260 21.92 5.50 -5.96
CA CYS A 260 21.88 5.95 -4.56
C CYS A 260 22.02 7.46 -4.36
N ASP A 261 22.51 8.21 -5.34
CA ASP A 261 22.64 9.67 -5.27
C ASP A 261 21.45 10.41 -5.92
N ASP A 262 20.51 9.70 -6.55
CA ASP A 262 19.37 10.33 -7.23
C ASP A 262 18.25 10.74 -6.26
N VAL A 263 18.19 10.14 -5.06
CA VAL A 263 17.19 10.41 -4.05
C VAL A 263 17.77 10.17 -2.66
N ASP A 264 17.44 11.06 -1.72
CA ASP A 264 17.75 10.81 -0.32
C ASP A 264 16.74 9.81 0.27
N THR A 265 17.18 8.56 0.41
CA THR A 265 16.42 7.49 1.07
C THR A 265 16.83 7.27 2.53
N SER A 266 17.74 8.10 3.07
CA SER A 266 18.21 7.96 4.45
C SER A 266 17.13 8.38 5.46
N LEU A 267 16.28 9.32 5.07
CA LEU A 267 15.22 9.86 5.91
C LEU A 267 13.90 9.12 5.71
N HIS A 268 13.39 8.59 6.82
CA HIS A 268 12.18 7.79 6.91
C HIS A 268 11.07 8.56 7.63
N SER A 269 9.83 8.08 7.49
CA SER A 269 8.68 8.70 8.18
C SER A 269 8.82 8.68 9.71
N ALA A 270 9.56 7.71 10.26
CA ALA A 270 9.90 7.66 11.68
C ALA A 270 10.78 8.84 12.13
N ASP A 271 11.68 9.32 11.26
CA ASP A 271 12.57 10.45 11.57
C ASP A 271 11.78 11.75 11.61
N VAL A 272 10.84 11.92 10.67
CA VAL A 272 9.87 13.02 10.67
C VAL A 272 9.07 13.06 11.97
N ARG A 273 8.59 11.91 12.47
CA ARG A 273 7.87 11.83 13.75
C ARG A 273 8.74 12.21 14.95
N ARG A 274 9.98 11.71 15.01
CA ARG A 274 10.93 12.11 16.08
C ARG A 274 11.19 13.61 16.08
N MET A 275 11.29 14.23 14.91
CA MET A 275 11.43 15.69 14.80
C MET A 275 10.16 16.44 15.23
N MET A 276 8.96 15.92 14.90
CA MET A 276 7.68 16.49 15.37
C MET A 276 7.59 16.44 16.91
N GLU A 277 7.91 15.30 17.52
CA GLU A 277 7.92 15.13 18.98
C GLU A 277 8.95 16.06 19.66
N ALA A 278 10.11 16.27 19.03
CA ALA A 278 11.13 17.21 19.48
C ALA A 278 10.79 18.69 19.19
N HIS A 279 9.66 18.97 18.54
CA HIS A 279 9.25 20.29 18.07
C HIS A 279 10.33 20.98 17.22
N ASP A 280 11.06 20.21 16.41
CA ASP A 280 12.06 20.66 15.46
C ASP A 280 11.38 21.02 14.13
N PRO A 281 11.35 22.30 13.70
CA PRO A 281 10.67 22.71 12.47
C PRO A 281 11.26 22.09 11.18
N ALA A 282 12.45 21.47 11.23
CA ALA A 282 13.08 20.84 10.08
C ALA A 282 12.20 19.77 9.41
N TRP A 283 11.33 19.09 10.18
CA TRP A 283 10.42 18.06 9.65
C TRP A 283 9.52 18.57 8.52
N LYS A 284 9.18 19.87 8.52
CA LYS A 284 8.33 20.50 7.50
C LYS A 284 8.96 20.48 6.11
N THR A 285 10.28 20.43 6.03
CA THR A 285 11.01 20.36 4.75
C THR A 285 11.04 18.94 4.18
N LEU A 286 10.78 17.93 5.02
CA LEU A 286 10.83 16.51 4.66
C LEU A 286 9.50 15.96 4.15
N VAL A 287 8.43 16.73 4.28
CA VAL A 287 7.09 16.40 3.78
C VAL A 287 6.60 17.46 2.80
N PRO A 288 5.65 17.13 1.92
CA PRO A 288 5.06 18.13 1.03
C PRO A 288 4.38 19.27 1.81
N PRO A 289 4.38 20.52 1.32
CA PRO A 289 3.76 21.66 2.02
C PRO A 289 2.26 21.52 2.31
N ALA A 290 1.53 20.73 1.51
CA ALA A 290 0.13 20.41 1.79
C ALA A 290 -0.01 19.51 3.03
N VAL A 291 0.91 18.55 3.18
CA VAL A 291 0.93 17.60 4.31
C VAL A 291 1.37 18.30 5.59
N SER A 292 2.41 19.15 5.55
CA SER A 292 2.83 19.89 6.75
C SER A 292 1.72 20.78 7.30
N ARG A 293 1.01 21.51 6.43
CA ARG A 293 -0.15 22.33 6.83
C ARG A 293 -1.25 21.47 7.45
N LEU A 294 -1.60 20.35 6.81
CA LEU A 294 -2.64 19.46 7.29
C LEU A 294 -2.31 18.85 8.66
N ILE A 295 -1.05 18.45 8.87
CA ILE A 295 -0.56 17.94 10.16
C ILE A 295 -0.70 19.00 11.26
N GLU A 296 -0.34 20.25 10.98
CA GLU A 296 -0.46 21.33 11.96
C GLU A 296 -1.92 21.72 12.25
N GLU A 297 -2.74 21.87 11.21
CA GLU A 297 -4.14 22.29 11.32
C GLU A 297 -5.01 21.26 12.05
N ARG A 298 -4.75 19.97 11.83
CA ARG A 298 -5.55 18.87 12.38
C ARG A 298 -4.83 18.06 13.47
N GLN A 299 -3.62 18.48 13.86
CA GLN A 299 -2.82 17.82 14.91
C GLN A 299 -2.58 16.32 14.64
N LEU A 300 -2.38 15.97 13.36
CA LEU A 300 -2.22 14.58 12.93
C LEU A 300 -0.94 13.95 13.50
N PHE A 301 -0.92 12.62 13.59
CA PHE A 301 0.24 11.82 14.02
C PHE A 301 0.81 12.22 15.40
N GLY A 302 -0.04 12.74 16.29
CA GLY A 302 0.38 13.17 17.63
C GLY A 302 1.12 14.50 17.67
N TYR A 303 1.10 15.29 16.59
CA TYR A 303 1.68 16.63 16.58
C TYR A 303 1.01 17.54 17.62
N ARG A 304 1.82 18.21 18.45
CA ARG A 304 1.34 19.17 19.44
C ARG A 304 1.97 20.54 19.15
N PRO A 305 1.15 21.60 18.97
CA PRO A 305 1.70 22.95 18.85
C PRO A 305 2.44 23.35 20.13
N LYS A 306 3.50 24.15 19.97
CA LYS A 306 4.17 24.81 21.09
C LYS A 306 3.29 25.88 21.72
#